data_AF-A0A7X5D0N4-F1
#
_entry.id   AF-A0A7X5D0N4-F1
#
_cell.length_a   1.000
_cell.length_b   1.000
_cell.length_c   1.000
_cell.angle_alpha   90.00
_cell.angle_beta   90.00
_cell.angle_gamma   90.00
#
_symmetry.space_group_name_H-M   'P 1'
#
loop_
_entity.id
_entity.type
_entity.pdbx_description
1 polymer ?
#
loop_
_entity_poly.entity_id
_entity_poly.type
_entity_poly.pdbx_seq_one_letter_code
_entity_poly.pdbx_strand_id
1 'polypeptide(L)'
;MWYVIQTTTGKEEELVAGIHAVLAGKGYRDCFVIKAEWLKRLGGTWRLKVCPLFPGYVFMETDDPGRIFQALKQVPKFSKILGNGAFEFTAVEEEERRFLERLCGAGDEKERRTKRGRRENPENRAAGQRWVVRLTEASVEEDGTVTFGKGPLTELKDFTELKKGINEIKKTELTDGKPAKSGQAGGGKIRAVLHKRYAVADIRLLGKDRTLMLGIRLKKDQGQII
;
A
#
# COMPACT_ATOMS: atom_id res chain seq x y z
N MET A 1 10.52 -5.78 14.44
CA MET A 1 9.23 -6.24 13.88
C MET A 1 8.48 -5.04 13.29
N TRP A 2 7.50 -5.24 12.40
CA TRP A 2 6.60 -4.15 11.98
C TRP A 2 5.33 -4.14 12.83
N TYR A 3 4.86 -2.95 13.19
CA TYR A 3 3.60 -2.71 13.87
C TYR A 3 2.79 -1.69 13.10
N VAL A 4 1.48 -1.84 13.17
CA VAL A 4 0.51 -0.89 12.67
C VAL A 4 -0.07 -0.12 13.84
N ILE A 5 -0.16 1.18 13.64
CA ILE A 5 -0.78 2.16 14.53
C ILE A 5 -1.98 2.72 13.79
N GLN A 6 -3.18 2.51 14.34
CA GLN A 6 -4.42 3.07 13.79
C GLN A 6 -4.60 4.52 14.23
N THR A 7 -5.09 5.39 13.34
CA THR A 7 -5.34 6.81 13.59
C THR A 7 -6.54 7.29 12.77
N THR A 8 -6.94 8.55 12.97
CA THR A 8 -7.99 9.17 12.15
C THR A 8 -7.52 9.31 10.70
N THR A 9 -8.36 8.92 9.74
CA THR A 9 -8.07 9.08 8.31
C THR A 9 -7.75 10.54 7.96
N GLY A 10 -6.65 10.76 7.24
CA GLY A 10 -6.14 12.10 6.89
C GLY A 10 -5.23 12.73 7.93
N LYS A 11 -4.99 12.06 9.07
CA LYS A 11 -4.09 12.50 10.15
C LYS A 11 -2.83 11.64 10.26
N GLU A 12 -2.58 10.76 9.29
CA GLU A 12 -1.47 9.80 9.32
C GLU A 12 -0.11 10.51 9.29
N GLU A 13 0.07 11.48 8.38
CA GLU A 13 1.31 12.27 8.28
C GLU A 13 1.55 13.13 9.52
N GLU A 14 0.48 13.72 10.07
CA GLU A 14 0.56 14.51 11.31
C GLU A 14 0.99 13.63 12.48
N LEU A 15 0.51 12.39 12.53
CA LEU A 15 0.93 11.42 13.53
C LEU A 15 2.40 11.02 13.34
N VAL A 16 2.84 10.68 12.13
CA VAL A 16 4.25 10.37 11.84
C VAL A 16 5.15 11.51 12.28
N ALA A 17 4.87 12.75 11.83
CA ALA A 17 5.65 13.92 12.21
C ALA A 17 5.72 14.13 13.73
N GLY A 18 4.60 13.95 14.44
CA GLY A 18 4.58 14.09 15.88
C GLY A 18 5.27 12.94 16.63
N ILE A 19 5.23 11.71 16.12
CA ILE A 19 6.03 10.59 16.65
C ILE A 19 7.53 10.90 16.50
N HIS A 20 7.96 11.36 15.33
CA HIS A 20 9.35 11.77 15.09
C HIS A 20 9.79 12.89 16.05
N ALA A 21 8.92 13.88 16.29
CA ALA A 21 9.22 14.98 17.21
C ALA A 21 9.34 14.51 18.68
N VAL A 22 8.46 13.62 19.13
CA VAL A 22 8.42 13.15 20.53
C VAL A 22 9.54 12.17 20.84
N LEU A 23 9.77 11.22 19.94
CA LEU A 23 10.75 10.16 20.15
C LEU A 23 12.15 10.56 19.69
N ALA A 24 12.28 11.61 18.87
CA ALA A 24 13.54 12.09 18.31
C ALA A 24 14.38 10.95 17.68
N GLY A 25 13.70 10.03 16.98
CA GLY A 25 14.33 8.86 16.35
C GLY A 25 14.80 7.75 17.31
N LYS A 26 14.41 7.79 18.59
CA LYS A 26 14.77 6.76 19.58
C LYS A 26 13.67 5.70 19.68
N GLY A 27 14.08 4.44 19.78
CA GLY A 27 13.18 3.31 20.07
C GLY A 27 12.42 2.75 18.87
N TYR A 28 12.69 3.22 17.65
CA TYR A 28 12.17 2.63 16.41
C TYR A 28 13.17 2.87 15.26
N ARG A 29 13.13 2.00 14.24
CA ARG A 29 13.96 2.07 13.04
C ARG A 29 13.32 2.93 11.94
N ASP A 30 12.01 2.80 11.75
CA ASP A 30 11.27 3.54 10.73
C ASP A 30 9.82 3.78 11.16
N CYS A 31 9.22 4.89 10.72
CA CYS A 31 7.81 5.22 10.96
C CYS A 31 7.25 5.94 9.72
N PHE A 32 6.23 5.36 9.10
CA PHE A 32 5.85 5.75 7.74
C PHE A 32 4.40 5.43 7.41
N VAL A 33 3.93 6.01 6.31
CA VAL A 33 2.63 5.70 5.70
C VAL A 33 2.88 5.00 4.37
N ILE A 34 2.28 3.83 4.16
CA ILE A 34 2.27 3.20 2.84
C ILE A 34 1.27 3.96 1.96
N LYS A 35 1.77 4.53 0.87
CA LYS A 35 0.98 5.26 -0.12
C LYS A 35 0.87 4.46 -1.41
N ALA A 36 -0.09 4.81 -2.24
CA ALA A 36 -0.23 4.28 -3.58
C ALA A 36 -0.40 5.43 -4.58
N GLU A 37 0.10 5.20 -5.80
CA GLU A 37 -0.13 6.02 -6.97
C GLU A 37 -1.47 5.69 -7.64
N TRP A 38 -2.11 6.72 -8.17
CA TRP A 38 -3.41 6.65 -8.82
C TRP A 38 -3.45 7.62 -9.99
N LEU A 39 -4.14 7.24 -11.06
CA LEU A 39 -4.48 8.17 -12.13
C LEU A 39 -5.90 8.72 -11.91
N LYS A 40 -6.01 10.03 -11.72
CA LYS A 40 -7.30 10.72 -11.63
C LYS A 40 -7.48 11.62 -12.85
N ARG A 41 -8.61 11.48 -13.53
CA ARG A 41 -8.94 12.38 -14.65
C ARG A 41 -9.40 13.73 -14.10
N LEU A 42 -8.67 14.80 -14.43
CA LEU A 42 -8.95 16.17 -14.03
C LEU A 42 -8.78 17.08 -15.25
N GLY A 43 -9.87 17.75 -15.66
CA GLY A 43 -9.83 18.66 -16.82
C GLY A 43 -9.50 17.96 -18.14
N GLY A 44 -9.94 16.72 -18.34
CA GLY A 44 -9.68 15.95 -19.56
C GLY A 44 -8.36 15.15 -19.54
N THR A 45 -7.39 15.57 -18.72
CA THR A 45 -6.06 14.93 -18.62
C THR A 45 -5.97 13.97 -17.44
N TRP A 46 -5.11 12.95 -17.57
CA TRP A 46 -4.77 12.07 -16.45
C TRP A 46 -3.73 12.74 -15.57
N ARG A 47 -4.00 12.85 -14.28
CA ARG A 47 -3.03 13.34 -13.30
C ARG A 47 -2.64 12.26 -12.32
N LEU A 48 -1.35 12.17 -12.04
CA LEU A 48 -0.84 11.29 -11.00
C LEU A 48 -1.24 11.85 -9.62
N LYS A 49 -1.85 11.03 -8.79
CA LYS A 49 -2.18 11.34 -7.40
C LYS A 49 -1.59 10.28 -6.50
N VAL A 50 -0.98 10.71 -5.38
CA VAL A 50 -0.50 9.82 -4.33
C VAL A 50 -1.43 9.94 -3.12
N CYS A 51 -1.94 8.82 -2.62
CA CYS A 51 -2.84 8.74 -1.47
C CYS A 51 -2.37 7.63 -0.51
N PRO A 52 -2.70 7.68 0.79
CA PRO A 52 -2.54 6.53 1.68
C PRO A 52 -3.22 5.28 1.10
N LEU A 53 -2.50 4.16 1.05
CA LEU A 53 -3.07 2.88 0.62
C LEU A 53 -3.98 2.30 1.70
N PHE A 54 -3.62 2.55 2.97
CA PHE A 54 -4.39 2.15 4.15
C PHE A 54 -4.81 3.41 4.92
N PRO A 55 -5.97 4.00 4.60
CA PRO A 55 -6.48 5.17 5.32
C PRO A 55 -6.61 4.89 6.82
N GLY A 56 -6.03 5.76 7.65
CA GLY A 56 -5.97 5.64 9.09
C GLY A 56 -4.86 4.73 9.62
N TYR A 57 -3.86 4.35 8.81
CA TYR A 57 -2.80 3.44 9.23
C TYR A 57 -1.42 4.11 9.12
N VAL A 58 -0.65 3.99 10.19
CA VAL A 58 0.78 4.31 10.24
C VAL A 58 1.54 3.03 10.57
N PHE A 59 2.62 2.78 9.85
CA PHE A 59 3.50 1.65 10.06
C PHE A 59 4.71 2.09 10.89
N MET A 60 5.19 1.20 11.73
CA MET A 60 6.38 1.43 12.55
C MET A 60 7.23 0.17 12.61
N GLU A 61 8.51 0.30 12.34
CA GLU A 61 9.48 -0.75 12.59
C GLU A 61 10.13 -0.55 13.95
N THR A 62 9.87 -1.42 14.90
CA THR A 62 10.46 -1.38 16.24
C THR A 62 10.58 -2.78 16.81
N ASP A 63 11.49 -2.95 17.78
CA ASP A 63 11.59 -4.16 18.59
C ASP A 63 11.07 -3.93 20.03
N ASP A 64 10.63 -2.70 20.35
CA ASP A 64 10.09 -2.31 21.65
C ASP A 64 8.81 -1.45 21.48
N PRO A 65 7.71 -2.03 20.98
CA PRO A 65 6.45 -1.31 20.79
C PRO A 65 5.86 -0.80 22.12
N GLY A 66 6.13 -1.49 23.23
CA GLY A 66 5.63 -1.15 24.56
C GLY A 66 6.16 0.21 25.03
N ARG A 67 7.48 0.43 24.89
CA ARG A 67 8.10 1.71 25.23
C ARG A 67 7.59 2.85 24.35
N ILE A 68 7.42 2.61 23.05
CA ILE A 68 6.86 3.61 22.13
C ILE A 68 5.45 3.99 22.57
N PHE A 69 4.60 2.99 22.84
CA PHE A 69 3.23 3.23 23.28
C PHE A 69 3.18 4.04 24.59
N GLN A 70 4.04 3.73 25.56
CA GLN A 70 4.12 4.49 26.81
C GLN A 70 4.57 5.94 26.57
N ALA A 71 5.60 6.16 25.74
CA ALA A 71 6.08 7.50 25.42
C ALA A 71 4.99 8.35 24.73
N LEU A 72 4.22 7.75 23.81
CA LEU A 72 3.12 8.43 23.14
C LEU A 72 1.96 8.73 24.10
N LYS A 73 1.66 7.85 25.06
CA LYS A 73 0.63 8.07 26.09
C LYS A 73 0.90 9.30 26.97
N GLN A 74 2.16 9.66 27.18
CA GLN A 74 2.52 10.81 28.02
C GLN A 74 2.25 12.15 27.32
N VAL A 75 2.04 12.16 26.01
CA VAL A 75 1.76 13.38 25.25
C VAL A 75 0.25 13.60 25.21
N PRO A 76 -0.31 14.68 25.80
CA PRO A 76 -1.75 14.86 25.93
C PRO A 76 -2.52 14.81 24.59
N LYS A 77 -1.92 15.32 23.52
CA LYS A 77 -2.46 15.26 22.15
C LYS A 77 -2.66 13.82 21.68
N PHE A 78 -1.69 12.94 21.95
CA PHE A 78 -1.77 11.53 21.59
C PHE A 78 -2.58 10.72 22.60
N SER A 79 -2.54 11.07 23.89
CA SER A 79 -3.36 10.45 24.93
C SER A 79 -4.86 10.51 24.61
N LYS A 80 -5.36 11.64 24.11
CA LYS A 80 -6.77 11.75 23.63
C LYS A 80 -7.08 10.83 22.45
N ILE A 81 -6.09 10.56 21.59
CA ILE A 81 -6.23 9.66 20.44
C ILE A 81 -6.10 8.19 20.89
N LEU A 82 -5.22 7.91 21.85
CA LEU A 82 -4.94 6.60 22.46
C LEU A 82 -6.08 6.12 23.38
N GLY A 83 -6.77 7.04 24.06
CA GLY A 83 -7.83 6.76 25.05
C GLY A 83 -9.23 6.47 24.46
N ASN A 84 -9.45 6.74 23.17
CA ASN A 84 -10.72 6.46 22.49
C ASN A 84 -10.78 5.05 21.86
N GLY A 85 -9.89 4.13 22.24
CA GLY A 85 -9.84 2.75 21.73
C GLY A 85 -9.37 2.60 20.28
N ALA A 86 -8.96 3.69 19.62
CA ALA A 86 -8.61 3.71 18.20
C ALA A 86 -7.14 3.40 17.89
N PHE A 87 -6.34 3.05 18.88
CA PHE A 87 -4.88 3.05 18.78
C PHE A 87 -4.28 1.74 19.31
N GLU A 88 -4.63 0.65 18.62
CA GLU A 88 -4.05 -0.67 18.84
C GLU A 88 -2.75 -0.80 18.04
N PHE A 89 -1.68 -1.23 18.71
CA PHE A 89 -0.46 -1.69 18.04
C PHE A 89 -0.69 -3.12 17.57
N THR A 90 -1.02 -3.28 16.29
CA THR A 90 -1.17 -4.61 15.69
C THR A 90 0.16 -5.02 15.08
N ALA A 91 0.74 -6.14 15.54
CA ALA A 91 1.91 -6.72 14.90
C ALA A 91 1.57 -7.09 13.44
N VAL A 92 2.47 -6.76 12.52
CA VAL A 92 2.37 -7.20 11.13
C VAL A 92 3.10 -8.52 11.02
N GLU A 93 2.39 -9.57 10.59
CA GLU A 93 2.96 -10.89 10.36
C GLU A 93 4.10 -10.81 9.34
N GLU A 94 5.12 -11.66 9.48
CA GLU A 94 6.32 -11.59 8.63
C GLU A 94 5.99 -11.83 7.15
N GLU A 95 5.02 -12.70 6.82
CA GLU A 95 4.56 -12.87 5.43
C GLU A 95 3.88 -11.60 4.90
N GLU A 96 3.05 -10.94 5.71
CA GLU A 96 2.35 -9.71 5.34
C GLU A 96 3.34 -8.55 5.15
N ARG A 97 4.34 -8.44 6.03
CA ARG A 97 5.43 -7.49 5.91
C ARG A 97 6.19 -7.69 4.59
N ARG A 98 6.64 -8.92 4.31
CA ARG A 98 7.37 -9.23 3.07
C ARG A 98 6.56 -8.91 1.83
N PHE A 99 5.26 -9.19 1.88
CA PHE A 99 4.34 -8.82 0.82
C PHE A 99 4.25 -7.30 0.63
N LEU A 100 4.06 -6.52 1.70
CA LEU A 100 4.03 -5.06 1.65
C LEU A 100 5.36 -4.45 1.14
N GLU A 101 6.49 -5.03 1.53
CA GLU A 101 7.81 -4.65 1.04
C GLU A 101 7.94 -4.87 -0.48
N ARG A 102 7.47 -6.00 -1.00
CA ARG A 102 7.44 -6.26 -2.46
C ARG A 102 6.46 -5.34 -3.18
N LEU A 103 5.28 -5.10 -2.60
CA LEU A 103 4.26 -4.21 -3.17
C LEU A 103 4.78 -2.77 -3.37
N CYS A 104 5.65 -2.31 -2.46
CA CYS A 104 6.32 -1.00 -2.56
C CYS A 104 7.57 -1.01 -3.46
N GLY A 105 8.00 -2.17 -3.98
CA GLY A 105 9.26 -2.31 -4.71
C GLY A 105 10.51 -2.19 -3.82
N ALA A 106 10.37 -2.29 -2.49
CA ALA A 106 11.48 -2.24 -1.54
C ALA A 106 12.29 -3.55 -1.47
N GLY A 107 11.74 -4.65 -2.01
CA GLY A 107 12.44 -5.94 -2.12
C GLY A 107 13.60 -5.94 -3.13
N ASP A 108 13.45 -5.23 -4.26
CA ASP A 108 14.45 -5.18 -5.35
C ASP A 108 15.74 -4.43 -4.99
N GLU A 109 15.72 -3.69 -3.89
CA GLU A 109 16.83 -2.88 -3.40
C GLU A 109 17.97 -3.71 -2.81
N LYS A 110 17.65 -4.86 -2.20
CA LYS A 110 18.64 -5.75 -1.59
C LYS A 110 19.50 -6.45 -2.65
N GLU A 111 18.92 -6.83 -3.79
CA GLU A 111 19.67 -7.50 -4.86
C GLU A 111 20.51 -6.53 -5.72
N ARG A 112 20.08 -5.28 -5.85
CA ARG A 112 20.87 -4.22 -6.51
C ARG A 112 22.15 -3.87 -5.74
N ARG A 113 22.13 -3.93 -4.41
CA ARG A 113 23.32 -3.71 -3.56
C ARG A 113 24.39 -4.79 -3.74
N THR A 114 24.00 -6.02 -4.07
CA THR A 114 24.95 -7.13 -4.23
C THR A 114 25.65 -7.13 -5.59
N LYS A 115 25.07 -6.52 -6.64
CA LYS A 115 25.58 -6.58 -8.02
C LYS A 115 26.24 -5.29 -8.54
N ARG A 116 26.09 -4.14 -7.87
CA ARG A 116 26.77 -2.89 -8.27
C ARG A 116 27.47 -2.23 -7.09
N GLY A 117 28.79 -2.38 -7.02
CA GLY A 117 29.69 -1.60 -6.18
C GLY A 117 29.79 -0.12 -6.57
N ARG A 118 28.64 0.55 -6.79
CA ARG A 118 28.57 1.99 -7.00
C ARG A 118 27.62 2.56 -5.96
N ARG A 119 28.18 3.28 -4.98
CA ARG A 119 27.44 4.09 -4.02
C ARG A 119 26.54 5.05 -4.80
N GLU A 120 25.26 4.73 -4.91
CA GLU A 120 24.25 5.76 -5.11
C GLU A 120 24.09 6.49 -3.77
N ASN A 121 24.23 7.82 -3.81
CA ASN A 121 24.19 8.69 -2.64
C ASN A 121 22.86 8.46 -1.88
N PRO A 122 22.87 8.05 -0.59
CA PRO A 122 21.64 7.77 0.17
C PRO A 122 20.71 8.99 0.31
N GLU A 123 21.22 10.19 0.05
CA GLU A 123 20.52 11.47 0.25
C GLU A 123 19.47 11.78 -0.82
N ASN A 124 19.45 11.09 -1.96
CA ASN A 124 18.51 11.41 -3.05
C ASN A 124 17.18 10.62 -3.01
N ARG A 125 16.98 9.76 -2.00
CA ARG A 125 15.64 9.25 -1.70
C ARG A 125 15.07 10.06 -0.56
N ALA A 126 14.37 11.14 -0.89
CA ALA A 126 13.49 11.80 0.06
C ALA A 126 12.69 10.71 0.81
N ALA A 127 12.81 10.68 2.14
CA ALA A 127 12.29 9.61 3.01
C ALA A 127 10.80 9.27 2.77
N GLY A 128 10.05 10.13 2.07
CA GLY A 128 8.67 9.90 1.64
C GLY A 128 8.45 9.08 0.35
N GLN A 129 9.49 8.60 -0.35
CA GLN A 129 9.32 7.83 -1.61
C GLN A 129 9.53 6.31 -1.48
N ARG A 130 10.06 5.83 -0.35
CA ARG A 130 10.36 4.40 -0.14
C ARG A 130 9.09 3.54 -0.08
N TRP A 131 8.06 4.06 0.58
CA TRP A 131 6.81 3.32 0.87
C TRP A 131 5.67 3.77 -0.05
N VAL A 132 5.93 3.71 -1.36
CA VAL A 132 4.95 4.11 -2.39
C VAL A 132 4.74 2.96 -3.37
N VAL A 133 3.53 2.42 -3.37
CA VAL A 133 3.04 1.44 -4.34
C VAL A 133 2.79 2.16 -5.67
N ARG A 134 3.56 1.78 -6.70
CA ARG A 134 3.52 2.42 -8.01
C ARG A 134 2.37 1.92 -8.88
N LEU A 135 2.07 2.62 -9.97
CA LEU A 135 1.11 2.15 -10.96
C LEU A 135 1.56 0.81 -11.58
N THR A 136 0.59 -0.09 -11.82
CA THR A 136 0.84 -1.28 -12.65
C THR A 136 0.52 -1.03 -14.10
N GLU A 137 1.40 -1.45 -15.01
CA GLU A 137 1.12 -1.40 -16.43
C GLU A 137 0.04 -2.42 -16.80
N ALA A 138 -0.94 -1.99 -17.59
CA ALA A 138 -2.00 -2.84 -18.07
C ALA A 138 -2.16 -2.69 -19.60
N SER A 139 -2.42 -3.82 -20.26
CA SER A 139 -2.75 -3.89 -21.69
C SER A 139 -4.07 -4.63 -21.86
N VAL A 140 -4.75 -4.36 -22.97
CA VAL A 140 -5.98 -5.06 -23.36
C VAL A 140 -5.67 -5.74 -24.67
N GLU A 141 -5.75 -7.07 -24.68
CA GLU A 141 -5.56 -7.90 -25.86
C GLU A 141 -6.80 -7.79 -26.80
N GLU A 142 -6.68 -8.26 -28.03
CA GLU A 142 -7.73 -8.16 -29.05
C GLU A 142 -9.03 -8.88 -28.66
N ASP A 143 -8.92 -9.95 -27.89
CA ASP A 143 -10.05 -10.72 -27.36
C ASP A 143 -10.74 -10.03 -26.15
N GLY A 144 -10.23 -8.87 -25.73
CA GLY A 144 -10.71 -8.11 -24.56
C GLY A 144 -10.13 -8.56 -23.22
N THR A 145 -9.17 -9.49 -23.21
CA THR A 145 -8.46 -9.93 -22.01
C THR A 145 -7.51 -8.84 -21.51
N VAL A 146 -7.48 -8.63 -20.19
CA VAL A 146 -6.59 -7.65 -19.56
C VAL A 146 -5.34 -8.34 -19.04
N THR A 147 -4.18 -7.90 -19.51
CA THR A 147 -2.88 -8.39 -19.06
C THR A 147 -2.19 -7.32 -18.21
N PHE A 148 -1.65 -7.73 -17.05
CA PHE A 148 -0.86 -6.86 -16.19
C PHE A 148 0.62 -7.12 -16.47
N GLY A 149 1.34 -6.07 -16.85
CA GLY A 149 2.78 -6.07 -17.02
C GLY A 149 3.49 -5.75 -15.71
N LYS A 150 4.56 -4.96 -15.79
CA LYS A 150 5.35 -4.58 -14.62
C LYS A 150 4.53 -3.77 -13.62
N GLY A 151 4.51 -4.20 -12.36
CA GLY A 151 4.04 -3.40 -11.24
C GLY A 151 3.37 -4.20 -10.12
N PRO A 152 2.88 -3.51 -9.07
CA PRO A 152 2.44 -4.16 -7.83
C PRO A 152 1.28 -5.16 -7.94
N LEU A 153 0.50 -5.16 -9.02
CA LEU A 153 -0.55 -6.18 -9.23
C LEU A 153 0.02 -7.58 -9.52
N THR A 154 1.28 -7.71 -9.95
CA THR A 154 1.91 -9.04 -10.11
C THR A 154 2.16 -9.68 -8.75
N GLU A 155 2.62 -8.88 -7.78
CA GLU A 155 2.86 -9.33 -6.39
C GLU A 155 1.58 -9.77 -5.67
N LEU A 156 0.43 -9.19 -6.05
CA LEU A 156 -0.87 -9.59 -5.50
C LEU A 156 -1.25 -11.00 -5.93
N LYS A 157 -0.99 -11.38 -7.18
CA LYS A 157 -1.34 -12.72 -7.70
C LYS A 157 -0.64 -13.79 -6.87
N ASP A 158 0.67 -13.64 -6.70
CA ASP A 158 1.49 -14.55 -5.92
C ASP A 158 1.02 -14.65 -4.47
N PHE A 159 0.67 -13.52 -3.84
CA PHE A 159 0.21 -13.51 -2.44
C PHE A 159 -1.19 -14.12 -2.26
N THR A 160 -2.09 -13.92 -3.22
CA THR A 160 -3.45 -14.50 -3.16
C THR A 160 -3.42 -16.01 -3.38
N GLU A 161 -2.59 -16.49 -4.31
CA GLU A 161 -2.37 -17.92 -4.56
C GLU A 161 -1.76 -18.62 -3.34
N LEU A 162 -0.88 -17.92 -2.61
CA LEU A 162 -0.27 -18.42 -1.36
C LEU A 162 -1.26 -18.61 -0.20
N LYS A 163 -2.42 -17.93 -0.20
CA LYS A 163 -3.40 -18.01 0.91
C LYS A 163 -4.70 -18.73 0.56
N LYS A 164 -5.05 -18.90 -0.71
CA LYS A 164 -6.14 -19.78 -1.18
C LYS A 164 -5.85 -20.23 -2.62
N GLY A 165 -5.75 -21.53 -2.87
CA GLY A 165 -5.77 -22.02 -4.25
C GLY A 165 -7.07 -21.58 -4.94
N ILE A 166 -6.97 -20.97 -6.13
CA ILE A 166 -7.94 -20.99 -7.24
C ILE A 166 -7.35 -20.28 -8.48
N ASN A 167 -7.62 -20.89 -9.64
CA ASN A 167 -7.20 -20.59 -11.02
C ASN A 167 -7.87 -19.36 -11.67
N GLU A 168 -7.15 -18.79 -12.65
CA GLU A 168 -7.57 -18.09 -13.88
C GLU A 168 -8.76 -17.09 -13.83
N ILE A 169 -8.49 -15.84 -14.22
CA ILE A 169 -9.50 -14.79 -14.41
C ILE A 169 -10.08 -14.88 -15.84
N LYS A 170 -11.38 -15.20 -15.99
CA LYS A 170 -12.13 -15.09 -17.26
C LYS A 170 -12.96 -13.80 -17.34
N LYS A 171 -13.19 -13.36 -18.59
CA LYS A 171 -13.76 -12.10 -19.13
C LYS A 171 -15.00 -11.47 -18.44
N THR A 172 -15.71 -12.16 -17.56
CA THR A 172 -17.03 -11.76 -17.06
C THR A 172 -17.04 -10.78 -15.88
N GLU A 173 -15.89 -10.45 -15.27
CA GLU A 173 -15.82 -9.55 -14.09
C GLU A 173 -15.50 -8.08 -14.44
N LEU A 174 -15.53 -7.74 -15.73
CA LEU A 174 -15.52 -6.37 -16.24
C LEU A 174 -16.96 -5.80 -16.16
N THR A 175 -17.32 -5.12 -15.07
CA THR A 175 -18.55 -4.31 -15.04
C THR A 175 -18.24 -2.83 -14.86
N ASP A 176 -18.71 -2.06 -15.85
CA ASP A 176 -18.84 -0.61 -15.82
C ASP A 176 -20.00 -0.25 -14.90
N GLY A 177 -19.72 0.15 -13.66
CA GLY A 177 -20.72 0.75 -12.77
C GLY A 177 -20.99 0.04 -11.43
N LYS A 178 -20.84 0.85 -10.37
CA LYS A 178 -21.08 0.69 -8.91
C LYS A 178 -20.37 -0.46 -8.16
N PRO A 179 -19.74 -0.18 -7.00
CA PRO A 179 -19.29 -1.22 -6.09
C PRO A 179 -20.53 -1.94 -5.52
N ALA A 180 -20.78 -3.16 -5.98
CA ALA A 180 -21.83 -4.00 -5.42
C ALA A 180 -21.38 -4.51 -4.04
N LYS A 181 -22.31 -4.51 -3.08
CA LYS A 181 -22.10 -4.96 -1.70
C LYS A 181 -21.50 -6.37 -1.68
N SER A 182 -20.53 -6.53 -0.80
CA SER A 182 -19.84 -7.77 -0.43
C SER A 182 -20.81 -8.94 -0.26
N GLY A 183 -20.87 -9.80 -1.28
CA GLY A 183 -21.47 -11.13 -1.24
C GLY A 183 -20.37 -12.17 -1.09
N GLN A 184 -20.55 -13.04 -0.11
CA GLN A 184 -19.63 -14.04 0.40
C GLN A 184 -19.21 -15.06 -0.67
N ALA A 185 -17.95 -15.03 -1.11
CA ALA A 185 -17.29 -16.16 -1.78
C ALA A 185 -15.78 -16.03 -1.59
N GLY A 186 -15.21 -16.94 -0.80
CA GLY A 186 -13.78 -16.95 -0.50
C GLY A 186 -12.94 -17.37 -1.69
N GLY A 187 -12.33 -16.40 -2.36
CA GLY A 187 -11.27 -16.57 -3.37
C GLY A 187 -10.85 -15.18 -3.81
N GLY A 188 -9.56 -14.84 -3.71
CA GLY A 188 -9.07 -13.49 -4.00
C GLY A 188 -9.32 -13.13 -5.47
N LYS A 189 -10.34 -12.33 -5.74
CA LYS A 189 -10.68 -11.89 -7.10
C LYS A 189 -10.08 -10.52 -7.36
N ILE A 190 -9.18 -10.44 -8.33
CA ILE A 190 -8.67 -9.16 -8.84
C ILE A 190 -9.58 -8.70 -9.96
N ARG A 191 -10.19 -7.53 -9.81
CA ARG A 191 -11.05 -6.91 -10.82
C ARG A 191 -10.44 -5.62 -11.33
N ALA A 192 -10.27 -5.50 -12.65
CA ALA A 192 -9.77 -4.28 -13.29
C ALA A 192 -10.93 -3.34 -13.66
N VAL A 193 -10.80 -2.05 -13.33
CA VAL A 193 -11.70 -0.97 -13.75
C VAL A 193 -10.93 -0.05 -14.69
N LEU A 194 -10.82 -0.48 -15.95
CA LEU A 194 -9.96 0.19 -16.93
C LEU A 194 -10.33 1.65 -17.11
N HIS A 195 -11.61 1.98 -17.25
CA HIS A 195 -12.06 3.35 -17.50
C HIS A 195 -11.70 4.36 -16.38
N LYS A 196 -11.50 3.88 -15.14
CA LYS A 196 -11.04 4.69 -13.99
C LYS A 196 -9.59 4.46 -13.61
N ARG A 197 -8.88 3.58 -14.34
CA ARG A 197 -7.45 3.32 -14.18
C ARG A 197 -7.07 2.83 -12.77
N TYR A 198 -7.85 1.89 -12.24
CA TYR A 198 -7.45 1.10 -11.08
C TYR A 198 -7.90 -0.36 -11.19
N ALA A 199 -7.31 -1.24 -10.39
CA ALA A 199 -7.79 -2.57 -10.12
C ALA A 199 -8.10 -2.71 -8.62
N VAL A 200 -9.03 -3.59 -8.28
CA VAL A 200 -9.41 -3.91 -6.91
C VAL A 200 -9.11 -5.36 -6.61
N ALA A 201 -8.66 -5.64 -5.40
CA ALA A 201 -8.34 -6.97 -4.94
C ALA A 201 -8.81 -7.15 -3.49
N ASP A 202 -9.60 -8.18 -3.24
CA ASP A 202 -10.01 -8.55 -1.90
C ASP A 202 -8.98 -9.50 -1.28
N ILE A 203 -8.41 -9.08 -0.16
CA ILE A 203 -7.28 -9.73 0.50
C ILE A 203 -7.46 -9.70 2.01
N ARG A 204 -6.99 -10.74 2.69
CA ARG A 204 -6.89 -10.74 4.15
C ARG A 204 -5.50 -10.25 4.56
N LEU A 205 -5.45 -9.07 5.17
CA LEU A 205 -4.23 -8.39 5.58
C LEU A 205 -4.42 -7.63 6.90
N LEU A 206 -3.43 -7.66 7.79
CA LEU A 206 -3.48 -7.00 9.11
C LEU A 206 -4.68 -7.48 9.94
N GLY A 207 -4.91 -8.80 9.90
CA GLY A 207 -6.00 -9.47 10.63
C GLY A 207 -7.42 -9.20 10.11
N LYS A 208 -7.60 -8.43 9.02
CA LYS A 208 -8.93 -8.04 8.49
C LYS A 208 -9.04 -8.34 6.99
N ASP A 209 -10.25 -8.65 6.53
CA ASP A 209 -10.55 -8.68 5.10
C ASP A 209 -10.66 -7.24 4.58
N ARG A 210 -9.96 -6.95 3.47
CA ARG A 210 -9.85 -5.60 2.92
C ARG A 210 -9.87 -5.63 1.40
N THR A 211 -10.45 -4.60 0.80
CA THR A 211 -10.32 -4.33 -0.63
C THR A 211 -9.16 -3.36 -0.85
N LEU A 212 -8.06 -3.85 -1.43
CA LEU A 212 -6.99 -3.00 -1.93
C LEU A 212 -7.36 -2.47 -3.31
N MET A 213 -7.14 -1.18 -3.50
CA MET A 213 -7.32 -0.51 -4.78
C MET A 213 -5.96 -0.02 -5.26
N LEU A 214 -5.48 -0.56 -6.38
CA LEU A 214 -4.18 -0.22 -6.94
C LEU A 214 -4.34 0.46 -8.30
N GLY A 215 -3.61 1.55 -8.51
CA GLY A 215 -3.64 2.28 -9.78
C GLY A 215 -3.05 1.46 -10.92
N ILE A 216 -3.66 1.59 -12.10
CA ILE A 216 -3.14 1.02 -13.35
C ILE A 216 -2.86 2.13 -14.36
N ARG A 217 -1.89 1.90 -15.24
CA ARG A 217 -1.61 2.74 -16.39
C ARG A 217 -1.78 1.92 -17.66
N LEU A 218 -2.59 2.39 -18.60
CA LEU A 218 -2.65 1.77 -19.91
C LEU A 218 -1.52 2.28 -20.79
N LYS A 219 -1.00 1.42 -21.68
CA LYS A 219 0.03 1.83 -22.65
C LYS A 219 -0.37 3.06 -23.46
N LYS A 220 -1.66 3.18 -23.83
CA LYS A 220 -2.20 4.35 -24.54
C LYS A 220 -2.16 5.66 -23.75
N ASP A 221 -1.96 5.62 -22.43
CA ASP A 221 -1.84 6.83 -21.60
C ASP A 221 -0.38 7.34 -21.52
N GLN A 222 0.60 6.60 -22.07
CA GLN A 222 2.01 7.00 -22.11
C GLN A 222 2.17 8.24 -23.01
N GLY A 223 2.07 9.43 -22.40
CA GLY A 223 2.11 10.73 -23.08
C GLY A 223 0.99 11.70 -22.66
N GLN A 224 -0.02 11.24 -21.90
CA GLN A 224 -1.14 12.06 -21.42
C GLN A 224 -1.21 12.18 -19.89
N ILE A 225 -0.19 11.70 -19.19
CA ILE A 225 -0.11 11.75 -17.72
C ILE A 225 0.75 12.96 -17.33
N ILE A 226 0.15 13.88 -16.58
CA ILE A 226 0.81 15.06 -15.99
C ILE A 226 1.03 14.81 -14.49
#